data_AF-A0AAU6E3I2-F1
#
_entry.id   AF-A0AAU6E3I2-F1
#
_cell.length_a   1.000
_cell.length_b   1.000
_cell.length_c   1.000
_cell.angle_alpha   90.00
_cell.angle_beta   90.00
_cell.angle_gamma   90.00
#
_symmetry.space_group_name_H-M   'P 1'
#
loop_
_entity.id
_entity.type
_entity.pdbx_description
1 polymer ?
#
loop_
_entity_poly.entity_id
_entity_poly.type
_entity_poly.pdbx_seq_one_letter_code
_entity_poly.pdbx_strand_id
1 'polypeptide(L)' 'MSPLERLTMNLTQRGAEALAKGAELTGDTKTDTVNRALQVYAYLEQLRTEGGTILIRRPGQDELEVINFL' A
#
# COMPACT_ATOMS: atom_id res chain seq x y z
N MET A 1 -13.62 19.38 -11.83
CA MET A 1 -13.40 18.18 -10.99
C MET A 1 -13.63 16.97 -11.87
N SER A 2 -12.65 16.08 -11.96
CA SER A 2 -12.88 14.75 -12.54
C SER A 2 -13.94 14.03 -11.69
N PRO A 3 -14.86 13.26 -12.30
CA PRO A 3 -15.87 12.53 -11.54
C PRO A 3 -15.22 11.49 -10.62
N LEU A 4 -15.74 11.35 -9.40
CA LEU A 4 -15.32 10.29 -8.48
C LEU A 4 -15.72 8.93 -9.05
N GLU A 5 -14.77 8.00 -9.13
CA GLU A 5 -15.04 6.61 -9.48
C GLU A 5 -15.51 5.84 -8.23
N ARG A 6 -16.67 5.17 -8.32
CA ARG A 6 -17.24 4.41 -7.20
C ARG A 6 -16.80 2.95 -7.29
N LEU A 7 -16.03 2.51 -6.30
CA LEU A 7 -15.60 1.12 -6.16
C LEU A 7 -16.47 0.37 -5.12
N THR A 8 -16.88 -0.85 -5.45
CA THR A 8 -17.46 -1.81 -4.49
C THR A 8 -16.71 -3.11 -4.64
N MET A 9 -16.09 -3.59 -3.56
CA MET A 9 -15.28 -4.79 -3.58
C MET A 9 -15.46 -5.60 -2.31
N ASN A 10 -15.30 -6.91 -2.43
CA ASN A 10 -15.12 -7.78 -1.28
C ASN A 10 -13.62 -7.84 -0.97
N LEU A 11 -13.26 -7.59 0.28
CA LEU A 11 -11.89 -7.78 0.76
C LEU A 11 -11.70 -9.23 1.19
N THR A 12 -10.53 -9.80 0.90
CA THR A 12 -10.08 -10.99 1.62
C THR A 12 -9.92 -10.66 3.10
N GLN A 13 -9.86 -11.67 3.97
CA GLN A 13 -9.61 -11.45 5.40
C GLN A 13 -8.35 -10.59 5.62
N ARG A 14 -7.24 -10.93 4.95
CA ARG A 14 -5.99 -10.16 5.01
C ARG A 14 -6.15 -8.73 4.51
N GLY A 15 -6.93 -8.51 3.46
CA GLY A 15 -7.22 -7.17 2.94
C GLY A 15 -8.04 -6.32 3.93
N ALA A 16 -9.03 -6.93 4.60
CA ALA A 16 -9.83 -6.26 5.62
C ALA A 16 -8.99 -5.90 6.86
N GLU A 17 -8.12 -6.81 7.31
CA GLU A 17 -7.18 -6.57 8.41
C GLU A 17 -6.17 -5.46 8.07
N ALA A 18 -5.62 -5.48 6.85
CA ALA A 18 -4.71 -4.43 6.38
C ALA A 18 -5.40 -3.06 6.30
N LEU A 19 -6.65 -3.01 5.81
CA LEU A 19 -7.45 -1.78 5.80
C LEU A 19 -7.67 -1.24 7.21
N ALA A 20 -8.05 -2.11 8.16
CA ALA A 20 -8.26 -1.72 9.55
C ALA A 20 -6.97 -1.19 10.19
N LYS A 21 -5.87 -1.92 10.05
CA LYS A 21 -4.55 -1.54 10.59
C LYS A 21 -4.02 -0.25 9.96
N GLY A 22 -4.18 -0.09 8.65
CA GLY A 22 -3.77 1.12 7.93
C GLY A 22 -4.50 2.35 8.43
N ALA A 23 -5.84 2.26 8.56
CA ALA A 23 -6.65 3.34 9.11
C ALA A 23 -6.30 3.64 10.58
N GLU A 24 -6.07 2.63 11.40
CA GLU A 24 -5.66 2.79 12.81
C GLU A 24 -4.31 3.53 12.94
N LEU A 25 -3.29 3.12 12.18
CA LEU A 25 -1.95 3.69 12.26
C LEU A 25 -1.86 5.13 11.73
N THR A 26 -2.74 5.51 10.81
CA THR A 26 -2.69 6.81 10.12
C THR A 26 -3.76 7.80 10.57
N GLY A 27 -4.85 7.31 11.17
CA GLY A 27 -6.06 8.11 11.43
C GLY A 27 -6.92 8.36 10.18
N ASP A 28 -6.58 7.74 9.05
CA ASP A 28 -7.30 7.90 7.78
C ASP A 28 -8.69 7.25 7.81
N THR A 29 -9.61 7.77 6.99
CA THR A 29 -10.85 7.04 6.71
C THR A 29 -10.57 5.81 5.85
N LYS A 30 -11.53 4.87 5.75
CA LYS A 30 -11.42 3.73 4.83
C LYS A 30 -11.21 4.19 3.38
N THR A 31 -11.91 5.24 2.97
CA THR A 31 -11.78 5.82 1.61
C THR A 31 -10.38 6.38 1.39
N ASP A 32 -9.84 7.13 2.35
CA ASP A 32 -8.48 7.68 2.24
C ASP A 32 -7.43 6.57 2.22
N THR A 33 -7.59 5.56 3.09
CA THR A 33 -6.70 4.40 3.17
C THR A 33 -6.65 3.65 1.84
N VAL A 34 -7.82 3.36 1.23
CA VAL A 34 -7.89 2.66 -0.06
C VAL A 34 -7.28 3.50 -1.18
N ASN A 35 -7.60 4.79 -1.25
CA ASN A 35 -7.05 5.67 -2.29
C ASN A 35 -5.51 5.77 -2.20
N ARG A 36 -4.96 5.94 -0.98
CA ARG A 36 -3.51 5.96 -0.76
C ARG A 36 -2.87 4.61 -1.07
N ALA A 37 -3.49 3.50 -0.67
CA ALA A 37 -2.99 2.16 -0.95
C ALA A 37 -2.89 1.89 -2.47
N LEU A 38 -3.90 2.29 -3.26
CA LEU A 38 -3.88 2.16 -4.71
C LEU A 38 -2.75 2.98 -5.35
N GLN A 39 -2.53 4.22 -4.89
CA GLN A 39 -1.45 5.08 -5.39
C GLN A 39 -0.07 4.49 -5.08
N VAL A 40 0.14 4.04 -3.83
CA VAL A 40 1.41 3.41 -3.42
C VAL A 40 1.64 2.13 -4.20
N TYR A 41 0.64 1.25 -4.34
CA TYR A 41 0.76 0.02 -5.11
C TYR A 41 1.16 0.30 -6.56
N ALA A 42 0.46 1.22 -7.24
CA ALA A 42 0.78 1.58 -8.62
C ALA A 42 2.21 2.14 -8.78
N TYR A 43 2.64 3.01 -7.85
CA TYR A 43 3.98 3.58 -7.88
C TYR A 43 5.08 2.53 -7.67
N LEU A 44 4.90 1.63 -6.69
CA LEU A 44 5.85 0.56 -6.42
C LEU A 44 5.97 -0.43 -7.59
N GLU A 45 4.84 -0.78 -8.21
CA GLU A 45 4.84 -1.60 -9.42
C GLU A 45 5.55 -0.90 -10.59
N GLN A 46 5.31 0.40 -10.79
CA GLN A 46 6.01 1.16 -11.82
C GLN A 46 7.53 1.09 -11.63
N LEU A 47 8.04 1.40 -10.43
CA LEU A 47 9.47 1.33 -10.13
C LEU A 47 10.05 -0.06 -10.44
N ARG A 48 9.32 -1.13 -10.11
CA ARG A 48 9.74 -2.50 -10.37
C ARG A 48 9.80 -2.80 -11.88
N THR A 49 8.80 -2.37 -12.64
CA THR A 49 8.78 -2.56 -14.10
C THR A 49 9.89 -1.80 -14.81
N GLU A 50 10.36 -0.70 -14.24
CA GLU A 50 11.50 0.08 -14.73
C GLU A 50 12.87 -0.50 -14.29
N GLY A 51 12.89 -1.68 -13.65
CA GLY A 51 14.10 -2.36 -13.20
C GLY A 51 14.56 -1.97 -11.78
N GLY A 52 13.75 -1.19 -11.06
CA GLY A 52 14.00 -0.80 -9.67
C GLY A 52 13.81 -1.94 -8.67
N THR A 53 14.40 -1.77 -7.48
CA THR A 53 14.27 -2.70 -6.35
C THR A 53 13.83 -1.94 -5.11
N ILE A 54 12.86 -2.47 -4.36
CA ILE A 54 12.37 -1.85 -3.13
C ILE A 54 13.12 -2.45 -1.94
N LEU A 55 13.83 -1.60 -1.21
CA LEU A 55 14.62 -1.98 -0.05
C LEU A 55 14.05 -1.34 1.21
N ILE A 56 13.98 -2.09 2.31
CA ILE A 56 13.68 -1.55 3.63
C ILE A 56 14.88 -1.67 4.56
N ARG A 57 14.95 -0.74 5.53
CA ARG A 57 15.83 -0.82 6.69
C ARG A 57 14.97 -0.91 7.94
N ARG A 58 15.12 -1.98 8.71
CA ARG A 58 14.45 -2.05 10.02
C ARG A 58 15.26 -1.28 11.07
N PRO A 59 14.60 -0.67 12.06
CA PRO A 59 15.29 -0.05 13.19
C PRO A 59 16.23 -1.06 13.86
N GLY A 60 17.48 -0.67 14.07
CA GLY A 60 18.50 -1.53 14.70
C GLY A 60 19.13 -2.57 13.77
N GLN A 61 18.89 -2.52 12.46
CA GLN A 61 19.55 -3.37 11.47
C GLN A 61 20.36 -2.55 10.46
N ASP A 62 21.60 -2.98 10.24
CA ASP A 62 22.52 -2.34 9.28
C ASP A 62 22.31 -2.86 7.84
N GLU A 63 21.73 -4.05 7.69
CA GLU A 63 21.44 -4.64 6.39
C GLU A 63 20.11 -4.14 5.81
N LEU A 64 20.09 -3.98 4.48
CA LEU A 64 18.88 -3.66 3.72
C LEU A 64 18.21 -4.95 3.26
N GLU A 65 16.90 -5.03 3.43
CA GLU A 65 16.10 -6.17 2.99
C GLU A 65 15.31 -5.82 1.71
N VAL A 66 15.36 -6.70 0.72
CA VAL A 66 14.51 -6.61 -0.47
C VAL A 66 13.09 -7.04 -0.10
N ILE A 67 12.11 -6.20 -0.38
CA ILE A 67 10.69 -6.56 -0.26
C ILE A 67 10.10 -6.82 -1.63
N ASN A 68 9.40 -7.94 -1.73
CA ASN A 68 8.48 -8.24 -2.81
C ASN A 68 7.05 -8.14 -2.27
N PHE A 69 6.26 -7.24 -2.84
CA PHE A 69 4.82 -7.19 -2.62
C PHE A 69 4.18 -8.26 -3.53
N LEU A 70 3.51 -9.25 -2.94
CA LEU A 70 2.83 -10.36 -3.65
C LEU A 70 1.33 -10.11 -3.75
#